data_AF-A0A6L5QKQ1-F1
#
_entry.id   AF-A0A6L5QKQ1-F1
#
_cell.length_a   1.000
_cell.length_b   1.000
_cell.length_c   1.000
_cell.angle_alpha   90.00
_cell.angle_beta   90.00
_cell.angle_gamma   90.00
#
_symmetry.space_group_name_H-M   'P 1'
#
loop_
_entity.id
_entity.type
_entity.pdbx_description
1 polymer ?
#
loop_
_entity_poly.entity_id
_entity_poly.type
_entity_poly.pdbx_seq_one_letter_code
_entity_poly.pdbx_strand_id
1 'polypeptide(L)'
;MRNHYGWRAVGVVLLMALGCRWGVAQVGPRYVIELDGNGGGSVAQGRMQPVGKGMVLISFQGLTVLTVDADAEAYSQDIARSWPAADLLLVTPATAGRYDGLAPLLALRDGLRVVVAEPSDSGVPPRAGGPKLYPMQPWNALELRKQKTRLRVTAMPGSAGMATVAGYLLEIGDSRASYRVYVSRAGAADGALQLAQRLPGADVALLPGRDGPHLLALNRGAPRVWVPATLKETGYAFTVIKR
;
A
#
# COMPACT_ATOMS: atom_id res chain seq x y z
N MET A 1 60.35 -10.02 -10.02
CA MET A 1 59.48 -8.99 -10.64
C MET A 1 58.07 -9.17 -10.04
N ARG A 2 57.61 -8.23 -9.22
CA ARG A 2 56.38 -8.36 -8.39
C ARG A 2 55.14 -8.29 -9.29
N ASN A 3 54.26 -9.29 -9.18
CA ASN A 3 53.02 -9.44 -9.93
C ASN A 3 51.99 -8.34 -9.59
N HIS A 4 52.17 -7.15 -10.17
CA HIS A 4 51.21 -6.03 -10.06
C HIS A 4 49.88 -6.31 -10.77
N TYR A 5 49.81 -7.34 -11.63
CA TYR A 5 48.59 -7.75 -12.33
C TYR A 5 47.58 -8.46 -11.43
N GLY A 6 48.03 -9.31 -10.50
CA GLY A 6 47.12 -10.06 -9.61
C GLY A 6 46.35 -9.16 -8.65
N TRP A 7 47.00 -8.12 -8.12
CA TRP A 7 46.38 -7.16 -7.22
C TRP A 7 45.33 -6.27 -7.90
N ARG A 8 45.56 -5.91 -9.18
CA ARG A 8 44.58 -5.16 -9.97
C ARG A 8 43.33 -5.98 -10.28
N ALA A 9 43.49 -7.27 -10.57
CA ALA A 9 42.36 -8.17 -10.81
C ALA A 9 41.51 -8.36 -9.54
N VAL A 10 42.15 -8.54 -8.37
CA VAL A 10 41.44 -8.64 -7.09
C VAL A 10 40.71 -7.34 -6.76
N GLY A 11 41.34 -6.18 -6.97
CA GLY A 11 40.71 -4.88 -6.75
C GLY A 11 39.46 -4.67 -7.61
N VAL A 12 39.51 -5.03 -8.91
CA VAL A 12 38.36 -4.92 -9.82
C VAL A 12 37.22 -5.86 -9.42
N VAL A 13 37.53 -7.11 -9.03
CA VAL A 13 36.51 -8.07 -8.58
C VAL A 13 35.84 -7.61 -7.28
N LEU A 14 36.61 -7.06 -6.33
CA LEU A 14 36.07 -6.51 -5.08
C LEU A 14 35.16 -5.31 -5.34
N LEU A 15 35.55 -4.42 -6.25
CA LEU A 15 34.78 -3.23 -6.62
C LEU A 15 33.49 -3.60 -7.37
N MET A 16 33.55 -4.63 -8.24
CA MET A 16 32.38 -5.15 -8.94
C MET A 16 31.44 -5.90 -7.98
N ALA A 17 31.97 -6.67 -7.03
CA ALA A 17 31.19 -7.32 -5.99
C ALA A 17 30.52 -6.29 -5.06
N LEU A 18 31.20 -5.19 -4.72
CA LEU A 18 30.64 -4.09 -3.93
C LEU A 18 29.53 -3.36 -4.71
N GLY A 19 29.75 -3.09 -6.00
CA GLY A 19 28.77 -2.47 -6.90
C GLY A 19 27.52 -3.34 -7.08
N CYS A 20 27.68 -4.66 -7.24
CA CYS A 20 26.57 -5.60 -7.30
C CYS A 20 25.80 -5.66 -5.96
N ARG A 21 26.48 -5.59 -4.83
CA ARG A 21 25.83 -5.56 -3.51
C ARG A 21 25.02 -4.28 -3.31
N TRP A 22 25.50 -3.13 -3.78
CA TRP A 22 24.77 -1.87 -3.71
C TRP A 22 23.59 -1.79 -4.67
N GLY A 23 23.69 -2.37 -5.87
CA GLY A 23 22.59 -2.41 -6.83
C GLY A 23 21.41 -3.32 -6.42
N VAL A 24 21.69 -4.37 -5.64
CA VAL A 24 20.65 -5.32 -5.17
C VAL A 24 20.01 -4.87 -3.85
N ALA A 25 20.68 -4.01 -3.07
CA ALA A 25 20.22 -3.57 -1.75
C ALA A 25 18.99 -2.62 -1.77
N GLN A 26 18.53 -2.14 -2.93
CA GLN A 26 17.35 -1.27 -3.02
C GLN A 26 16.02 -2.02 -3.19
N VAL A 27 16.04 -3.35 -3.30
CA VAL A 27 14.81 -4.15 -3.34
C VAL A 27 14.52 -4.61 -1.92
N GLY A 28 13.69 -3.85 -1.21
CA GLY A 28 13.22 -4.21 0.13
C GLY A 28 12.52 -5.59 0.17
N PRO A 29 12.31 -6.15 1.38
CA PRO A 29 11.72 -7.49 1.54
C PRO A 29 10.42 -7.65 0.76
N ARG A 30 10.30 -8.81 0.11
CA ARG A 30 9.11 -9.22 -0.64
C ARG A 30 8.33 -10.24 0.19
N TYR A 31 7.12 -9.86 0.58
CA TYR A 31 6.20 -10.78 1.27
C TYR A 31 5.31 -11.43 0.22
N VAL A 32 5.21 -12.75 0.19
CA VAL A 32 4.29 -13.47 -0.71
C VAL A 32 3.28 -14.22 0.14
N ILE A 33 2.00 -14.03 -0.16
CA ILE A 33 0.88 -14.60 0.59
C ILE A 33 -0.07 -15.25 -0.39
N GLU A 34 -0.42 -16.50 -0.12
CA GLU A 34 -1.52 -17.19 -0.79
C GLU A 34 -2.72 -17.28 0.16
N LEU A 35 -3.90 -16.99 -0.37
CA LEU A 35 -5.17 -17.07 0.36
C LEU A 35 -6.04 -18.16 -0.24
N ASP A 36 -6.65 -18.96 0.63
CA ASP A 36 -7.71 -19.88 0.25
C ASP A 36 -8.96 -19.08 -0.17
N GLY A 37 -9.61 -19.52 -1.24
CA GLY A 37 -10.84 -18.87 -1.73
C GLY A 37 -11.93 -19.89 -1.99
N ASN A 38 -13.10 -19.72 -1.39
CA ASN A 38 -14.30 -20.44 -1.80
C ASN A 38 -14.67 -20.03 -3.24
N GLY A 39 -14.84 -21.02 -4.12
CA GLY A 39 -14.91 -20.89 -5.59
C GLY A 39 -16.12 -20.15 -6.19
N GLY A 40 -16.61 -19.08 -5.57
CA GLY A 40 -17.70 -18.25 -6.08
C GLY A 40 -17.20 -17.00 -6.83
N GLY A 41 -16.46 -17.18 -7.93
CA GLY A 41 -15.95 -16.05 -8.72
C GLY A 41 -17.03 -15.45 -9.62
N SER A 42 -17.76 -14.45 -9.13
CA SER A 42 -18.50 -13.54 -10.01
C SER A 42 -17.53 -12.64 -10.78
N VAL A 43 -17.81 -12.38 -12.07
CA VAL A 43 -17.09 -11.42 -12.93
C VAL A 43 -17.42 -9.97 -12.50
N ALA A 44 -17.39 -9.70 -11.21
CA ALA A 44 -17.69 -8.40 -10.66
C ALA A 44 -16.51 -7.47 -10.95
N GLN A 45 -16.79 -6.43 -11.72
CA GLN A 45 -15.94 -5.24 -11.85
C GLN A 45 -15.58 -4.77 -10.44
N GLY A 46 -14.28 -4.62 -10.15
CA GLY A 46 -13.89 -4.25 -8.80
C GLY A 46 -14.37 -2.86 -8.42
N ARG A 47 -14.46 -2.61 -7.12
CA ARG A 47 -15.11 -1.43 -6.57
C ARG A 47 -14.32 -0.89 -5.38
N MET A 48 -14.38 0.42 -5.19
CA MET A 48 -13.95 1.09 -3.96
C MET A 48 -15.19 1.72 -3.31
N GLN A 49 -15.47 1.39 -2.07
CA GLN A 49 -16.65 1.89 -1.35
C GLN A 49 -16.25 2.50 -0.02
N PRO A 50 -16.73 3.70 0.33
CA PRO A 50 -16.55 4.22 1.67
C PRO A 50 -17.41 3.40 2.63
N VAL A 51 -16.79 2.89 3.70
CA VAL A 51 -17.45 2.04 4.71
C VAL A 51 -17.44 2.66 6.11
N GLY A 52 -16.91 3.88 6.21
CA GLY A 52 -16.86 4.68 7.42
C GLY A 52 -15.94 5.89 7.23
N LYS A 53 -15.93 6.80 8.19
CA LYS A 53 -15.02 7.95 8.17
C LYS A 53 -13.57 7.46 8.25
N GLY A 54 -12.78 7.77 7.23
CA GLY A 54 -11.39 7.28 7.12
C GLY A 54 -11.25 5.80 6.76
N MET A 55 -12.32 5.14 6.29
CA MET A 55 -12.27 3.75 5.85
C MET A 55 -12.84 3.56 4.45
N VAL A 56 -12.12 2.82 3.61
CA VAL A 56 -12.56 2.43 2.27
C VAL A 56 -12.32 0.95 2.07
N LEU A 57 -13.36 0.25 1.63
CA LEU A 57 -13.28 -1.16 1.23
C LEU A 57 -13.05 -1.24 -0.28
N ILE A 58 -11.94 -1.84 -0.67
CA ILE A 58 -11.61 -2.15 -2.06
C ILE A 58 -11.89 -3.62 -2.30
N SER A 59 -12.71 -3.94 -3.29
CA SER A 59 -13.04 -5.32 -3.66
C SER A 59 -12.74 -5.60 -5.13
N PHE A 60 -12.20 -6.78 -5.41
CA PHE A 60 -11.95 -7.26 -6.77
C PHE A 60 -11.99 -8.78 -6.81
N GLN A 61 -12.93 -9.36 -7.57
CA GLN A 61 -13.06 -10.81 -7.76
C GLN A 61 -12.89 -11.63 -6.46
N GLY A 62 -13.61 -11.24 -5.39
CA GLY A 62 -13.59 -11.90 -4.09
C GLY A 62 -12.39 -11.59 -3.19
N LEU A 63 -11.40 -10.83 -3.66
CA LEU A 63 -10.33 -10.26 -2.84
C LEU A 63 -10.77 -8.91 -2.28
N THR A 64 -10.55 -8.70 -0.98
CA THR A 64 -10.97 -7.50 -0.25
C THR A 64 -9.81 -6.86 0.52
N VAL A 65 -9.63 -5.56 0.35
CA VAL A 65 -8.64 -4.75 1.06
C VAL A 65 -9.38 -3.63 1.80
N LEU A 66 -9.28 -3.60 3.12
CA LEU A 66 -9.78 -2.48 3.92
C LEU A 66 -8.65 -1.48 4.11
N THR A 67 -8.79 -0.27 3.60
CA THR A 67 -7.85 0.83 3.86
C THR A 67 -8.36 1.65 5.03
N VAL A 68 -7.52 1.89 6.03
CA VAL A 68 -7.84 2.70 7.21
C VAL A 68 -6.83 3.82 7.33
N ASP A 69 -7.34 5.04 7.43
CA ASP A 69 -6.52 6.22 7.71
C ASP A 69 -6.08 6.21 9.18
N ALA A 70 -4.77 6.16 9.43
CA ALA A 70 -4.19 6.16 10.77
C ALA A 70 -4.51 7.44 11.57
N ASP A 71 -4.81 8.54 10.90
CA ASP A 71 -5.14 9.81 11.54
C ASP A 71 -6.66 9.99 11.74
N ALA A 72 -7.48 9.06 11.25
CA ALA A 72 -8.94 9.12 11.37
C ALA A 72 -9.46 8.52 12.69
N GLU A 73 -10.65 8.96 13.12
CA GLU A 73 -11.34 8.43 14.31
C GLU A 73 -11.58 6.92 14.22
N ALA A 74 -11.76 6.39 13.01
CA ALA A 74 -11.91 4.96 12.78
C ALA A 74 -10.70 4.15 13.26
N TYR A 75 -9.50 4.73 13.31
CA TYR A 75 -8.28 4.10 13.83
C TYR A 75 -8.19 4.20 15.36
N SER A 76 -9.20 3.64 16.05
CA SER A 76 -9.28 3.56 17.51
C SER A 76 -9.61 2.14 17.96
N GLN A 77 -9.21 1.77 19.19
CA GLN A 77 -9.45 0.42 19.73
C GLN A 77 -10.95 0.07 19.80
N ASP A 78 -11.78 1.05 20.14
CA ASP A 78 -13.23 0.84 20.30
C ASP A 78 -13.91 0.54 18.96
N ILE A 79 -13.46 1.21 17.90
CA ILE A 79 -14.05 1.05 16.56
C ILE A 79 -13.43 -0.16 15.83
N ALA A 80 -12.15 -0.48 16.06
CA ALA A 80 -11.44 -1.55 15.35
C ALA A 80 -12.16 -2.91 15.36
N ARG A 81 -12.88 -3.23 16.43
CA ARG A 81 -13.67 -4.48 16.55
C ARG A 81 -14.86 -4.56 15.60
N SER A 82 -15.36 -3.40 15.15
CA SER A 82 -16.52 -3.27 14.26
C SER A 82 -16.14 -3.15 12.79
N TRP A 83 -14.84 -3.14 12.48
CA TRP A 83 -14.38 -2.99 11.09
C TRP A 83 -14.90 -4.11 10.19
N PRO A 84 -15.25 -3.80 8.94
CA PRO A 84 -15.67 -4.80 7.97
C PRO A 84 -14.61 -5.90 7.81
N ALA A 85 -15.07 -7.13 7.60
CA ALA A 85 -14.16 -8.22 7.28
C ALA A 85 -13.46 -7.95 5.93
N ALA A 86 -12.14 -8.08 5.93
CA ALA A 86 -11.31 -8.00 4.74
C ALA A 86 -10.18 -9.04 4.77
N ASP A 87 -9.68 -9.42 3.60
CA ASP A 87 -8.56 -10.33 3.44
C ASP A 87 -7.22 -9.68 3.87
N LEU A 88 -7.11 -8.37 3.62
CA LEU A 88 -5.96 -7.54 3.97
C LEU A 88 -6.45 -6.22 4.58
N LEU A 89 -5.85 -5.82 5.70
CA LEU A 89 -5.98 -4.49 6.26
C LEU A 89 -4.75 -3.66 5.86
N LEU A 90 -4.97 -2.44 5.35
CA LEU A 90 -3.94 -1.50 4.97
C LEU A 90 -4.10 -0.22 5.79
N VAL A 91 -3.20 0.01 6.73
CA VAL A 91 -3.20 1.23 7.55
C VAL A 91 -2.28 2.25 6.87
N THR A 92 -2.79 3.44 6.55
CA THR A 92 -1.96 4.50 5.97
C THR A 92 -0.87 4.94 6.96
N PRO A 93 0.26 5.50 6.50
CA PRO A 93 1.21 6.13 7.40
C PRO A 93 0.51 7.22 8.24
N ALA A 94 1.01 7.51 9.44
CA ALA A 94 0.51 8.62 10.25
C ALA A 94 1.21 9.93 9.86
N THR A 95 0.51 11.07 9.99
CA THR A 95 1.07 12.40 9.70
C THR A 95 1.82 12.97 10.89
N ALA A 96 1.21 12.81 12.06
CA ALA A 96 1.65 13.09 13.41
C ALA A 96 0.47 12.70 14.32
N GLY A 97 0.08 11.42 14.27
CA GLY A 97 -1.29 11.00 14.52
C GLY A 97 -1.81 11.24 15.92
N ARG A 98 -3.15 11.32 16.04
CA ARG A 98 -3.86 11.27 17.33
C ARG A 98 -3.75 9.89 17.98
N TYR A 99 -3.64 8.85 17.16
CA TYR A 99 -3.38 7.47 17.55
C TYR A 99 -2.09 7.02 16.85
N ASP A 100 -0.99 7.02 17.59
CA ASP A 100 0.27 6.50 17.09
C ASP A 100 0.43 5.01 17.47
N GLY A 101 1.13 4.27 16.62
CA GLY A 101 1.50 2.88 16.86
C GLY A 101 0.41 1.84 16.59
N LEU A 102 0.60 0.67 17.19
CA LEU A 102 -0.12 -0.57 16.84
C LEU A 102 -1.29 -0.88 17.78
N ALA A 103 -1.57 -0.01 18.75
CA ALA A 103 -2.53 -0.28 19.82
C ALA A 103 -3.96 -0.56 19.32
N PRO A 104 -4.53 0.18 18.33
CA PRO A 104 -5.82 -0.17 17.74
C PRO A 104 -5.85 -1.56 17.08
N LEU A 105 -4.71 -1.99 16.54
CA LEU A 105 -4.58 -3.26 15.84
C LEU A 105 -4.60 -4.46 16.80
N LEU A 106 -4.21 -4.26 18.05
CA LEU A 106 -4.25 -5.33 19.07
C LEU A 106 -5.67 -5.82 19.37
N ALA A 107 -6.70 -5.03 19.04
CA ALA A 107 -8.10 -5.43 19.19
C ALA A 107 -8.61 -6.31 18.04
N LEU A 108 -7.80 -6.55 17.01
CA LEU A 108 -8.19 -7.30 15.82
C LEU A 108 -8.04 -8.81 16.02
N ARG A 109 -8.81 -9.55 15.21
CA ARG A 109 -8.78 -11.01 15.18
C ARG A 109 -7.40 -11.57 14.84
N ASP A 110 -7.11 -12.72 15.44
CA ASP A 110 -5.89 -13.48 15.17
C ASP A 110 -5.73 -13.81 13.68
N GLY A 111 -4.50 -13.68 13.19
CA GLY A 111 -4.14 -14.02 11.81
C GLY A 111 -4.62 -13.03 10.74
N LEU A 112 -5.33 -11.95 11.10
CA LEU A 112 -5.62 -10.86 10.16
C LEU A 112 -4.30 -10.24 9.69
N ARG A 113 -4.13 -10.15 8.37
CA ARG A 113 -2.93 -9.60 7.74
C ARG A 113 -3.07 -8.08 7.70
N VAL A 114 -2.11 -7.39 8.30
CA VAL A 114 -2.12 -5.94 8.41
C VAL A 114 -0.83 -5.35 7.86
N VAL A 115 -0.94 -4.52 6.83
CA VAL A 115 0.16 -3.74 6.31
C VAL A 115 0.22 -2.41 7.05
N VAL A 116 1.39 -2.09 7.57
CA VAL A 116 1.67 -0.84 8.29
C VAL A 116 2.98 -0.26 7.77
N ALA A 117 3.19 1.05 7.90
CA ALA A 117 4.50 1.64 7.71
C ALA A 117 5.40 1.18 8.86
N GLU A 118 6.66 0.85 8.59
CA GLU A 118 7.59 0.50 9.66
C GLU A 118 7.84 1.72 10.55
N PRO A 119 7.53 1.66 11.86
CA PRO A 119 7.88 2.71 12.79
C PRO A 119 9.40 2.76 12.93
N SER A 120 9.98 3.96 13.01
CA SER A 120 11.43 4.12 13.22
C SER A 120 11.93 3.56 14.56
N ASP A 121 11.02 3.23 15.48
CA ASP A 121 11.34 2.71 16.81
C ASP A 121 10.30 1.66 17.25
N SER A 122 10.22 0.52 16.55
CA SER A 122 9.33 -0.57 16.94
C SER A 122 10.02 -1.49 17.96
N GLY A 123 10.34 -0.97 19.14
CA GLY A 123 10.79 -1.77 20.30
C GLY A 123 9.72 -2.73 20.86
N VAL A 124 8.65 -3.00 20.10
CA VAL A 124 7.54 -3.86 20.49
C VAL A 124 7.86 -5.29 20.04
N PRO A 125 8.15 -6.21 20.98
CA PRO A 125 8.39 -7.60 20.63
C PRO A 125 7.13 -8.22 20.01
N PRO A 126 7.27 -9.15 19.05
CA PRO A 126 6.15 -9.88 18.49
C PRO A 126 5.42 -10.61 19.62
N ARG A 127 4.14 -10.27 19.82
CA ARG A 127 3.29 -10.95 20.80
C ARG A 127 2.79 -12.27 20.18
N ALA A 128 2.69 -13.32 21.00
CA ALA A 128 2.01 -14.54 20.61
C ALA A 128 0.49 -14.28 20.64
N GLY A 129 -0.17 -14.36 19.48
CA GLY A 129 -1.58 -13.98 19.31
C GLY A 129 -1.76 -12.54 18.81
N GLY A 130 -2.77 -12.31 17.98
CA GLY A 130 -3.09 -11.03 17.33
C GLY A 130 -2.97 -11.03 15.80
N PRO A 131 -3.15 -9.86 15.16
CA PRO A 131 -2.96 -9.73 13.73
C PRO A 131 -1.51 -10.01 13.31
N LYS A 132 -1.35 -10.54 12.10
CA LYS A 132 -0.04 -10.69 11.47
C LYS A 132 0.35 -9.38 10.80
N LEU A 133 1.30 -8.68 11.40
CA LEU A 133 1.79 -7.39 10.91
C LEU A 133 2.84 -7.58 9.80
N TYR A 134 2.76 -6.71 8.80
CA TYR A 134 3.69 -6.59 7.69
C TYR A 134 4.20 -5.15 7.67
N PRO A 135 5.28 -4.86 8.42
CA PRO A 135 5.90 -3.53 8.41
C PRO A 135 6.58 -3.29 7.06
N MET A 136 6.31 -2.12 6.47
CA MET A 136 6.83 -1.73 5.16
C MET A 136 7.76 -0.52 5.28
N GLN A 137 8.96 -0.66 4.73
CA GLN A 137 9.87 0.43 4.39
C GLN A 137 9.59 0.88 2.94
N PRO A 138 10.11 2.05 2.51
CA PRO A 138 10.00 2.46 1.12
C PRO A 138 10.47 1.36 0.17
N TRP A 139 9.71 1.15 -0.89
CA TRP A 139 9.93 0.16 -1.94
C TRP A 139 9.73 -1.31 -1.53
N ASN A 140 9.41 -1.59 -0.27
CA ASN A 140 8.93 -2.91 0.13
C ASN A 140 7.67 -3.24 -0.65
N ALA A 141 7.53 -4.52 -1.00
CA ALA A 141 6.37 -5.04 -1.69
C ALA A 141 5.79 -6.24 -0.96
N LEU A 142 4.47 -6.24 -0.81
CA LEU A 142 3.69 -7.39 -0.39
C LEU A 142 2.84 -7.85 -1.57
N GLU A 143 3.03 -9.09 -1.98
CA GLU A 143 2.24 -9.77 -2.96
C GLU A 143 1.27 -10.72 -2.28
N LEU A 144 0.02 -10.64 -2.68
CA LEU A 144 -1.06 -11.44 -2.17
C LEU A 144 -1.83 -12.03 -3.35
N ARG A 145 -2.08 -13.33 -3.30
CA ARG A 145 -2.81 -14.06 -4.34
C ARG A 145 -4.02 -14.72 -3.71
N LYS A 146 -5.18 -14.56 -4.35
CA LYS A 146 -6.42 -15.24 -4.00
C LYS A 146 -7.04 -15.74 -5.29
N GLN A 147 -7.06 -17.06 -5.49
CA GLN A 147 -7.49 -17.67 -6.74
C GLN A 147 -6.73 -17.09 -7.96
N LYS A 148 -7.45 -16.48 -8.93
CA LYS A 148 -6.88 -15.85 -10.13
C LYS A 148 -6.46 -14.39 -9.90
N THR A 149 -6.85 -13.80 -8.77
CA THR A 149 -6.56 -12.42 -8.44
C THR A 149 -5.19 -12.29 -7.79
N ARG A 150 -4.43 -11.31 -8.26
CA ARG A 150 -3.18 -10.86 -7.64
C ARG A 150 -3.36 -9.43 -7.15
N LEU A 151 -2.86 -9.18 -5.95
CA LEU A 151 -2.64 -7.87 -5.38
C LEU A 151 -1.14 -7.72 -5.12
N ARG A 152 -0.55 -6.60 -5.54
CA ARG A 152 0.75 -6.15 -5.08
C ARG A 152 0.57 -4.80 -4.38
N VAL A 153 1.00 -4.74 -3.12
CA VAL A 153 1.07 -3.51 -2.34
C VAL A 153 2.52 -3.08 -2.29
N THR A 154 2.84 -1.89 -2.78
CA THR A 154 4.20 -1.32 -2.73
C THR A 154 4.18 -0.06 -1.88
N ALA A 155 5.03 0.00 -0.85
CA ALA A 155 5.18 1.21 -0.06
C ALA A 155 5.96 2.26 -0.85
N MET A 156 5.37 3.43 -1.02
CA MET A 156 5.94 4.51 -1.82
C MET A 156 6.71 5.47 -0.92
N PRO A 157 7.91 5.92 -1.35
CA PRO A 157 8.70 6.86 -0.55
C PRO A 157 7.97 8.19 -0.38
N GLY A 158 8.14 8.79 0.79
CA GLY A 158 7.79 10.18 1.01
C GLY A 158 8.83 11.17 0.50
N SER A 159 8.42 12.42 0.41
CA SER A 159 9.30 13.55 0.11
C SER A 159 10.25 13.81 1.27
N ALA A 160 11.40 14.42 1.00
CA ALA A 160 12.37 14.78 2.04
C ALA A 160 11.71 15.66 3.13
N GLY A 161 11.93 15.31 4.40
CA GLY A 161 11.32 15.99 5.55
C GLY A 161 9.89 15.56 5.91
N MET A 162 9.34 14.55 5.22
CA MET A 162 8.04 13.93 5.53
C MET A 162 8.22 12.50 6.06
N ALA A 163 7.11 11.82 6.36
CA ALA A 163 7.11 10.39 6.70
C ALA A 163 7.84 9.57 5.63
N THR A 164 8.66 8.59 6.07
CA THR A 164 9.49 7.76 5.20
C THR A 164 8.66 7.08 4.11
N VAL A 165 7.47 6.60 4.46
CA VAL A 165 6.45 6.09 3.52
C VAL A 165 5.35 7.15 3.38
N ALA A 166 5.04 7.57 2.15
CA ALA A 166 3.96 8.53 1.86
C ALA A 166 2.61 7.88 1.54
N GLY A 167 2.59 6.57 1.35
CA GLY A 167 1.39 5.82 1.01
C GLY A 167 1.73 4.51 0.31
N TYR A 168 0.74 3.89 -0.29
CA TYR A 168 0.88 2.57 -0.91
C TYR A 168 0.33 2.57 -2.33
N LEU A 169 1.08 1.99 -3.26
CA LEU A 169 0.59 1.65 -4.59
C LEU A 169 0.04 0.23 -4.58
N LEU A 170 -1.26 0.09 -4.88
CA LEU A 170 -1.96 -1.17 -4.99
C LEU A 170 -2.11 -1.49 -6.47
N GLU A 171 -1.46 -2.55 -6.92
CA GLU A 171 -1.68 -3.14 -8.24
C GLU A 171 -2.58 -4.37 -8.08
N ILE A 172 -3.86 -4.24 -8.42
CA ILE A 172 -4.87 -5.29 -8.29
C ILE A 172 -5.27 -5.74 -9.68
N GLY A 173 -5.31 -7.05 -9.92
CA GLY A 173 -5.77 -7.55 -11.21
C GLY A 173 -5.70 -9.06 -11.34
N ASP A 174 -6.00 -9.50 -12.55
CA ASP A 174 -5.87 -10.88 -13.02
C ASP A 174 -5.16 -10.88 -14.39
N SER A 175 -5.28 -11.96 -15.17
CA SER A 175 -4.70 -12.03 -16.51
C SER A 175 -5.41 -11.16 -17.57
N ARG A 176 -6.55 -10.54 -17.24
CA ARG A 176 -7.41 -9.80 -18.19
C ARG A 176 -7.51 -8.31 -17.87
N ALA A 177 -7.41 -7.93 -16.61
CA ALA A 177 -7.52 -6.54 -16.17
C ALA A 177 -6.54 -6.24 -15.03
N SER A 178 -5.98 -5.03 -15.04
CA SER A 178 -5.10 -4.53 -13.98
C SER A 178 -5.45 -3.08 -13.65
N TYR A 179 -5.52 -2.79 -12.35
CA TYR A 179 -5.85 -1.50 -11.78
C TYR A 179 -4.77 -1.07 -10.82
N ARG A 180 -4.33 0.19 -10.93
CA ARG A 180 -3.33 0.79 -10.06
C ARG A 180 -3.95 1.91 -9.24
N VAL A 181 -4.14 1.64 -7.95
CA VAL A 181 -4.69 2.59 -6.97
C VAL A 181 -3.57 3.06 -6.06
N TYR A 182 -3.36 4.36 -5.97
CA TYR A 182 -2.49 4.93 -4.96
C TYR A 182 -3.29 5.33 -3.72
N VAL A 183 -3.01 4.71 -2.57
CA VAL A 183 -3.61 5.08 -1.28
C VAL A 183 -2.65 6.03 -0.58
N SER A 184 -3.05 7.30 -0.46
CA SER A 184 -2.22 8.35 0.11
C SER A 184 -2.35 8.45 1.62
N ARG A 185 -1.32 8.98 2.27
CA ARG A 185 -1.36 9.42 3.67
C ARG A 185 -2.31 10.62 3.86
N ALA A 186 -2.91 10.74 5.04
CA ALA A 186 -3.53 12.00 5.48
C ALA A 186 -2.55 13.18 5.39
N GLY A 187 -3.09 14.37 5.11
CA GLY A 187 -2.31 15.60 5.00
C GLY A 187 -1.20 15.60 3.95
N ALA A 188 -1.10 14.58 3.08
CA ALA A 188 -0.22 14.60 1.93
C ALA A 188 -0.78 15.63 0.94
N ALA A 189 -0.32 16.88 1.08
CA ALA A 189 -0.65 18.00 0.21
C ALA A 189 0.04 17.91 -1.16
N ASP A 190 0.35 16.69 -1.62
CA ASP A 190 0.89 16.50 -2.96
C ASP A 190 -0.22 16.91 -3.94
N GLY A 191 0.00 18.02 -4.65
CA GLY A 191 -0.91 18.46 -5.68
C GLY A 191 -1.09 17.35 -6.71
N ALA A 192 -2.26 17.25 -7.32
CA ALA A 192 -2.58 16.16 -8.23
C ALA A 192 -1.56 15.96 -9.36
N LEU A 193 -0.97 17.06 -9.86
CA LEU A 193 0.10 17.04 -10.84
C LEU A 193 1.39 16.37 -10.30
N GLN A 194 1.77 16.65 -9.06
CA GLN A 194 2.94 16.05 -8.42
C GLN A 194 2.73 14.55 -8.19
N LEU A 195 1.52 14.14 -7.77
CA LEU A 195 1.16 12.73 -7.67
C LEU A 195 1.22 12.03 -9.03
N ALA A 196 0.66 12.63 -10.08
CA ALA A 196 0.69 12.07 -11.43
C ALA A 196 2.13 11.94 -11.98
N GLN A 197 3.02 12.89 -11.66
CA GLN A 197 4.44 12.84 -12.00
C GLN A 197 5.20 11.76 -11.21
N ARG A 198 4.94 11.64 -9.90
CA ARG A 198 5.60 10.67 -9.02
C ARG A 198 5.15 9.22 -9.28
N LEU A 199 3.91 9.04 -9.75
CA LEU A 199 3.26 7.73 -9.87
C LEU A 199 2.87 7.45 -11.33
N PRO A 200 3.84 7.35 -12.26
CA PRO A 200 3.54 7.13 -13.66
C PRO A 200 2.76 5.82 -13.84
N GLY A 201 1.53 5.94 -14.34
CA GLY A 201 0.65 4.81 -14.60
C GLY A 201 -0.21 4.36 -13.43
N ALA A 202 -0.32 5.13 -12.33
CA ALA A 202 -1.46 4.99 -11.43
C ALA A 202 -2.75 5.47 -12.13
N ASP A 203 -3.86 4.77 -11.91
CA ASP A 203 -5.15 5.11 -12.51
C ASP A 203 -5.89 6.16 -11.67
N VAL A 204 -5.82 5.98 -10.35
CA VAL A 204 -6.52 6.80 -9.37
C VAL A 204 -5.71 6.89 -8.08
N ALA A 205 -5.77 8.04 -7.40
CA ALA A 205 -5.35 8.21 -6.02
C ALA A 205 -6.57 8.29 -5.11
N LEU A 206 -6.55 7.49 -4.05
CA LEU A 206 -7.43 7.59 -2.91
C LEU A 206 -6.77 8.53 -1.88
N LEU A 207 -7.40 9.68 -1.68
CA LEU A 207 -6.94 10.73 -0.77
C LEU A 207 -7.83 10.73 0.48
N PRO A 208 -7.29 10.50 1.67
CA PRO A 208 -8.02 10.74 2.91
C PRO A 208 -8.37 12.23 3.06
N GLY A 209 -9.53 12.53 3.66
CA GLY A 209 -10.01 13.89 3.87
C GLY A 209 -10.94 13.97 5.07
N ARG A 210 -11.03 15.16 5.69
CA ARG A 210 -11.89 15.41 6.87
C ARG A 210 -13.37 15.17 6.57
N ASP A 211 -13.81 15.55 5.38
CA ASP A 211 -15.20 15.38 4.92
C ASP A 211 -15.47 14.00 4.29
N GLY A 212 -14.46 13.12 4.31
CA GLY A 212 -14.52 11.78 3.72
C GLY A 212 -13.40 11.51 2.72
N PRO A 213 -13.29 10.27 2.22
CA PRO A 213 -12.33 9.91 1.19
C PRO A 213 -12.63 10.60 -0.15
N HIS A 214 -11.59 11.04 -0.84
CA HIS A 214 -11.66 11.64 -2.17
C HIS A 214 -10.91 10.78 -3.18
N LEU A 215 -11.39 10.76 -4.41
CA LEU A 215 -10.71 10.15 -5.54
C LEU A 215 -10.16 11.22 -6.47
N LEU A 216 -8.91 11.02 -6.87
CA LEU A 216 -8.26 11.81 -7.90
C LEU A 216 -7.88 10.89 -9.05
N ALA A 217 -8.46 11.10 -10.23
CA ALA A 217 -8.02 10.38 -11.42
C ALA A 217 -6.59 10.81 -11.79
N LEU A 218 -5.70 9.84 -12.02
CA LEU A 218 -4.28 10.07 -12.34
C LEU A 218 -3.93 9.75 -13.81
N ASN A 219 -4.83 9.07 -14.53
CA ASN A 219 -4.56 8.56 -15.88
C ASN A 219 -4.41 9.67 -16.93
N ARG A 220 -3.45 9.52 -17.86
CA ARG A 220 -3.04 10.51 -18.89
C ARG A 220 -4.15 10.91 -19.87
N GLY A 221 -5.27 10.17 -19.92
CA GLY A 221 -6.39 10.42 -20.82
C GLY A 221 -7.58 11.19 -20.22
N ALA A 222 -7.55 11.47 -18.91
CA ALA A 222 -8.63 12.23 -18.27
C ALA A 222 -8.53 13.73 -18.61
N PRO A 223 -9.67 14.46 -18.72
CA PRO A 223 -9.65 15.90 -18.93
C PRO A 223 -8.80 16.59 -17.87
N ARG A 224 -8.07 17.64 -18.26
CA ARG A 224 -7.00 18.37 -17.53
C ARG A 224 -7.38 18.92 -16.14
N VAL A 225 -8.60 18.68 -15.68
CA VAL A 225 -9.12 19.14 -14.40
C VAL A 225 -8.80 18.07 -13.35
N TRP A 226 -7.62 18.19 -12.76
CA TRP A 226 -7.12 17.34 -11.70
C TRP A 226 -7.75 17.69 -10.33
N VAL A 227 -9.07 17.66 -10.26
CA VAL A 227 -9.82 18.03 -9.05
C VAL A 227 -10.24 16.76 -8.32
N PRO A 228 -9.85 16.60 -7.04
CA PRO A 228 -10.35 15.51 -6.21
C PRO A 228 -11.88 15.55 -6.12
N ALA A 229 -12.52 14.41 -6.38
CA ALA A 229 -13.97 14.25 -6.23
C ALA A 229 -14.25 13.41 -4.98
N THR A 230 -15.21 13.84 -4.16
CA THR A 230 -15.63 13.06 -2.98
C THR A 230 -16.14 11.69 -3.40
N LEU A 231 -15.67 10.64 -2.73
CA LEU A 231 -16.13 9.28 -2.97
C LEU A 231 -17.54 9.11 -2.39
N LYS A 232 -18.53 8.95 -3.28
CA LYS A 232 -19.93 8.75 -2.91
C LYS A 232 -20.15 7.40 -2.23
N GLU A 233 -21.24 7.26 -1.47
CA GLU A 233 -21.65 6.02 -0.80
C GLU A 233 -21.86 4.83 -1.77
N THR A 234 -22.28 5.13 -3.00
CA THR A 234 -22.37 4.16 -4.10
C THR A 234 -20.99 3.63 -4.54
N GLY A 235 -19.91 4.19 -4.02
CA GLY A 235 -18.55 3.83 -4.38
C GLY A 235 -18.16 4.20 -5.81
N TYR A 236 -16.97 3.78 -6.18
CA TYR A 236 -16.37 3.92 -7.49
C TYR A 236 -16.12 2.53 -8.08
N ALA A 237 -16.69 2.27 -9.27
CA ALA A 237 -16.41 1.05 -10.01
C ALA A 237 -15.13 1.24 -10.85
N PHE A 238 -14.21 0.29 -10.80
CA PHE A 238 -12.99 0.38 -11.57
C PHE A 238 -13.27 0.32 -13.07
N THR A 239 -12.85 1.33 -13.81
CA THR A 239 -12.94 1.36 -15.27
C THR A 239 -11.91 0.41 -15.88
N VAL A 240 -12.33 -0.59 -16.65
CA VAL A 240 -11.42 -1.57 -17.27
C VAL A 240 -10.34 -0.85 -18.08
N ILE A 241 -9.08 -1.07 -17.72
CA ILE A 241 -7.92 -0.60 -18.49
C ILE A 241 -7.19 -1.84 -18.97
N LYS A 242 -7.15 -2.04 -20.30
CA LYS A 242 -6.29 -3.05 -20.92
C LYS A 242 -4.86 -2.53 -20.88
N ARG A 243 -3.96 -3.27 -20.24
CA ARG A 243 -2.52 -2.99 -20.17
C ARG A 243 -1.75 -4.14 -20.78
#